data_AF-A0A957MYX1-F1
#
_entry.id   AF-A0A957MYX1-F1
#
_cell.length_a   1.000
_cell.length_b   1.000
_cell.length_c   1.000
_cell.angle_alpha   90.00
_cell.angle_beta   90.00
_cell.angle_gamma   90.00
#
_symmetry.space_group_name_H-M   'P 1'
#
loop_
_entity.id
_entity.type
_entity.pdbx_description
1 polymer ?
#
loop_
_entity_poly.entity_id
_entity_poly.type
_entity_poly.pdbx_seq_one_letter_code
_entity_poly.pdbx_strand_id
1 'polypeptide(L)'
;MAVQPEVEKKGFVQTVLDTADDVFTRITAGIPAGEVRRMLRGEAPGRPNPRLKPHSEAFLLHIKPTYYHESVTKFTHTFRLGLLSTYLFFVETITGLILMIWYAPTPERAYVDMIRLLSNVPFGQFMRDIHRLGAELMVLVVTAHMVRTYLTGSYKAPRQFTWFTGVILLVVTLFLSFSGYLLPWDQLAFWAVTIGTSMAEA
;
A
#
# COMPACT_ATOMS: atom_id res chain seq x y z
N MET A 1 10.84 18.23 -48.68
CA MET A 1 10.81 17.94 -47.23
C MET A 1 10.05 19.09 -46.58
N ALA A 2 8.74 18.95 -46.43
CA ALA A 2 7.87 20.04 -45.99
C ALA A 2 8.25 20.45 -44.56
N VAL A 3 8.79 21.65 -44.42
CA VAL A 3 9.00 22.30 -43.12
C VAL A 3 7.63 22.38 -42.45
N GLN A 4 7.52 21.90 -41.21
CA GLN A 4 6.25 21.94 -40.48
C GLN A 4 5.71 23.39 -40.48
N PRO A 5 4.42 23.61 -40.78
CA PRO A 5 3.84 24.96 -40.98
C PRO A 5 3.98 25.91 -39.77
N GLU A 6 4.37 25.39 -38.61
CA GLU A 6 4.73 26.13 -37.40
C GLU A 6 6.04 26.94 -37.54
N VAL A 7 7.07 26.36 -38.18
CA VAL A 7 8.42 26.95 -38.28
C VAL A 7 8.41 28.19 -39.20
N GLU A 8 7.55 28.17 -40.21
CA GLU A 8 7.40 29.26 -41.19
C GLU A 8 6.72 30.50 -40.59
N LYS A 9 5.87 30.32 -39.56
CA LYS A 9 5.15 31.42 -38.88
C LYS A 9 5.87 32.00 -37.67
N LYS A 10 6.60 31.19 -36.89
CA LYS A 10 7.19 31.60 -35.60
C LYS A 10 8.71 31.75 -35.62
N GLY A 11 9.37 31.27 -36.67
CA GLY A 11 10.83 31.23 -36.76
C GLY A 11 11.45 30.03 -36.03
N PHE A 12 12.62 29.60 -36.51
CA PHE A 12 13.30 28.39 -36.05
C PHE A 12 13.64 28.41 -34.55
N VAL A 13 14.19 29.52 -34.05
CA VAL A 13 14.60 29.65 -32.64
C VAL A 13 13.41 29.53 -31.69
N GLN A 14 12.29 30.19 -32.01
CA GLN A 14 11.10 30.14 -31.18
C GLN A 14 10.49 28.73 -31.15
N THR A 15 10.47 28.06 -32.31
CA THR A 15 9.98 26.67 -32.41
C THR A 15 10.83 25.71 -31.55
N VAL A 16 12.15 25.89 -31.53
CA VAL A 16 13.05 25.09 -30.68
C VAL A 16 12.77 25.35 -29.19
N LEU A 17 12.60 26.61 -28.78
CA LEU A 17 12.28 26.95 -27.39
C LEU A 17 10.92 26.40 -26.94
N ASP A 18 9.90 26.54 -27.78
CA ASP A 18 8.55 26.02 -27.51
C ASP A 18 8.55 24.49 -27.41
N THR A 19 9.31 23.81 -28.29
CA THR A 19 9.48 22.35 -28.25
C THR A 19 10.21 21.91 -26.99
N ALA A 20 11.25 22.65 -26.58
CA ALA A 20 11.98 22.37 -25.35
C ALA A 20 11.11 22.53 -24.10
N ASP A 21 10.27 23.58 -24.05
CA ASP A 21 9.32 23.79 -22.93
C ASP A 21 8.20 22.74 -22.92
N ASP A 22 7.72 22.28 -24.07
CA ASP A 22 6.74 21.18 -24.16
C ASP A 22 7.33 19.84 -23.68
N VAL A 23 8.53 19.49 -24.14
CA VAL A 23 9.25 18.29 -23.66
C VAL A 23 9.48 18.36 -22.16
N PHE A 24 9.92 19.52 -21.66
CA PHE A 24 10.10 19.74 -20.23
C PHE A 24 8.79 19.57 -19.45
N THR A 25 7.70 20.18 -19.93
CA THR A 25 6.37 20.09 -19.33
C THR A 25 5.87 18.65 -19.26
N ARG A 26 6.14 17.84 -20.29
CA ARG A 26 5.78 16.40 -20.28
C ARG A 26 6.57 15.63 -19.23
N ILE A 27 7.86 15.92 -19.06
CA ILE A 27 8.72 15.29 -18.05
C ILE A 27 8.28 15.68 -16.63
N THR A 28 7.92 16.95 -16.41
CA THR A 28 7.46 17.47 -15.11
C THR A 28 5.97 17.24 -14.84
N ALA A 29 5.33 16.42 -15.67
CA ALA A 29 3.91 16.09 -15.58
C ALA A 29 2.98 17.33 -15.53
N GLY A 30 3.28 18.37 -16.31
CA GLY A 30 2.37 19.50 -16.52
C GLY A 30 2.83 20.84 -15.93
N ILE A 31 4.07 20.95 -15.40
CA ILE A 31 4.63 22.23 -14.93
C ILE A 31 5.62 22.79 -15.98
N PRO A 32 5.31 23.94 -16.63
CA PRO A 32 6.22 24.55 -17.59
C PRO A 32 7.48 25.09 -16.91
N ALA A 33 8.59 25.20 -17.65
CA ALA A 33 9.88 25.60 -17.11
C ALA A 33 9.84 27.00 -16.47
N GLY A 34 9.04 27.90 -17.06
CA GLY A 34 8.77 29.23 -16.50
C GLY A 34 8.10 29.18 -15.13
N GLU A 35 7.17 28.25 -14.91
CA GLU A 35 6.48 28.13 -13.61
C GLU A 35 7.39 27.52 -12.54
N VAL A 36 8.28 26.58 -12.89
CA VAL A 36 9.32 26.08 -11.97
C VAL A 36 10.21 27.23 -11.48
N ARG A 37 10.61 28.14 -12.38
CA ARG A 37 11.41 29.31 -12.01
C ARG A 37 10.65 30.23 -11.05
N ARG A 38 9.35 30.41 -11.24
CA ARG A 38 8.48 31.21 -10.35
C ARG A 38 8.29 30.55 -8.99
N MET A 39 8.16 29.22 -8.94
CA MET A 39 8.13 28.46 -7.69
C MET A 39 9.41 28.66 -6.88
N LEU A 40 10.58 28.55 -7.53
CA LEU A 40 11.88 28.77 -6.88
C LEU A 40 12.04 30.19 -6.32
N ARG A 41 11.33 31.16 -6.92
CA ARG A 41 11.28 32.56 -6.45
C ARG A 41 10.22 32.81 -5.38
N GLY A 42 9.44 31.80 -4.99
CA GLY A 42 8.37 31.95 -4.00
C GLY A 42 7.17 32.75 -4.50
N GLU A 43 7.01 32.93 -5.82
CA GLU A 43 5.89 33.70 -6.36
C GLU A 43 4.56 32.96 -6.19
N ALA A 44 3.46 33.71 -6.06
CA ALA A 44 2.12 33.14 -6.02
C ALA A 44 1.73 32.53 -7.39
N PRO A 45 1.06 31.37 -7.43
CA PRO A 45 0.64 30.75 -8.68
C PRO A 45 -0.41 31.60 -9.40
N GLY A 46 -0.41 31.54 -10.73
CA GLY A 46 -1.49 32.10 -11.54
C GLY A 46 -2.81 31.33 -11.39
N ARG A 47 -3.93 31.89 -11.86
CA ARG A 47 -5.22 31.19 -11.96
C ARG A 47 -5.53 30.91 -13.44
N PRO A 48 -5.82 29.65 -13.83
CA PRO A 48 -5.85 28.42 -13.02
C PRO A 48 -4.44 27.97 -12.59
N ASN A 49 -4.34 27.30 -11.43
CA ASN A 49 -3.05 26.97 -10.79
C ASN A 49 -2.31 25.86 -11.57
N PRO A 50 -1.19 26.18 -12.27
CA PRO A 50 -0.45 25.19 -13.06
C PRO A 50 0.22 24.12 -12.18
N ARG A 51 0.46 24.46 -10.91
CA ARG A 51 1.11 23.58 -9.92
C ARG A 51 0.24 22.39 -9.52
N LEU A 52 -1.06 22.42 -9.85
CA LEU A 52 -1.99 21.33 -9.58
C LEU A 52 -2.10 20.33 -10.74
N LYS A 53 -1.65 20.70 -11.95
CA LYS A 53 -1.70 19.83 -13.13
C LYS A 53 -0.97 18.49 -12.95
N PRO A 54 0.18 18.41 -12.25
CA PRO A 54 0.80 17.11 -11.97
C PRO A 54 -0.08 16.15 -11.17
N HIS A 55 -0.97 16.66 -10.31
CA HIS A 55 -1.89 15.80 -9.57
C HIS A 55 -3.06 15.28 -10.41
N SER A 56 -3.37 15.92 -11.55
CA SER A 56 -4.38 15.44 -12.51
C SER A 56 -3.77 14.58 -13.63
N GLU A 57 -2.57 14.92 -14.10
CA GLU A 57 -1.95 14.30 -15.28
C GLU A 57 -0.97 13.17 -14.92
N ALA A 58 -0.26 13.27 -13.79
CA ALA A 58 0.71 12.24 -13.40
C ALA A 58 0.04 11.13 -12.57
N PHE A 59 0.04 9.91 -13.11
CA PHE A 59 -0.48 8.71 -12.45
C PHE A 59 0.05 8.54 -11.01
N LEU A 60 1.36 8.69 -10.80
CA LEU A 60 1.99 8.53 -9.48
C LEU A 60 1.62 9.65 -8.49
N LEU A 61 1.38 10.86 -8.97
CA LEU A 61 1.04 12.02 -8.13
C LEU A 61 -0.47 12.13 -7.87
N HIS A 62 -1.30 11.44 -8.66
CA HIS A 62 -2.72 11.26 -8.42
C HIS A 62 -3.01 10.46 -7.14
N ILE A 63 -2.07 9.60 -6.71
CA ILE A 63 -2.20 8.77 -5.50
C ILE A 63 -2.25 9.63 -4.22
N LYS A 64 -1.64 10.83 -4.22
CA LYS A 64 -1.68 11.73 -3.06
C LYS A 64 -2.78 12.77 -3.24
N PRO A 65 -3.69 12.93 -2.26
CA PRO A 65 -4.70 13.97 -2.33
C PRO A 65 -4.04 15.35 -2.42
N THR A 66 -4.55 16.17 -3.34
CA THR A 66 -4.04 17.52 -3.61
C THR A 66 -4.11 18.44 -2.40
N TYR A 67 -5.09 18.24 -1.53
CA TYR A 67 -5.26 18.96 -0.27
C TYR A 67 -5.83 18.03 0.80
N TYR A 68 -5.39 18.22 2.04
CA TYR A 68 -5.98 17.60 3.22
C TYR A 68 -5.83 18.55 4.41
N HIS A 69 -6.71 18.42 5.40
CA HIS A 69 -6.69 19.29 6.58
C HIS A 69 -5.50 18.95 7.48
N GLU A 70 -4.76 19.94 7.97
CA GLU A 70 -3.55 19.70 8.77
C GLU A 70 -3.83 18.87 10.03
N SER A 71 -5.04 18.94 10.60
CA SER A 71 -5.43 18.14 11.76
C SER A 71 -5.32 16.63 11.53
N VAL A 72 -5.36 16.15 10.28
CA VAL A 72 -5.23 14.72 9.95
C VAL A 72 -3.79 14.22 9.96
N THR A 73 -2.79 15.11 9.95
CA THR A 73 -1.37 14.72 10.02
C THR A 73 -0.94 14.35 11.43
N LYS A 74 -1.65 14.87 12.43
CA LYS A 74 -1.39 14.63 13.84
C LYS A 74 -1.58 13.16 14.16
N PHE A 75 -0.55 12.55 14.72
CA PHE A 75 -0.53 11.12 15.06
C PHE A 75 -1.72 10.73 15.95
N THR A 76 -2.12 11.60 16.88
CA THR A 76 -3.17 11.36 17.87
C THR A 76 -4.55 11.09 17.29
N HIS A 77 -4.86 11.54 16.07
CA HIS A 77 -6.22 11.46 15.54
C HIS A 77 -6.54 10.08 14.95
N THR A 78 -5.58 9.47 14.25
CA THR A 78 -5.76 8.19 13.53
C THR A 78 -4.83 7.09 14.04
N PHE A 79 -3.86 7.44 14.89
CA PHE A 79 -2.71 6.60 15.28
C PHE A 79 -1.97 5.99 14.07
N ARG A 80 -2.23 6.52 12.86
CA ARG A 80 -1.79 5.98 11.58
C ARG A 80 -2.10 4.48 11.40
N LEU A 81 -3.17 3.97 12.03
CA LEU A 81 -3.48 2.53 12.06
C LEU A 81 -3.71 1.92 10.67
N GLY A 82 -4.37 2.64 9.75
CA GLY A 82 -4.58 2.13 8.39
C GLY A 82 -3.29 2.10 7.54
N LEU A 83 -2.35 3.02 7.79
CA LEU A 83 -1.03 2.97 7.16
C LEU A 83 -0.21 1.83 7.77
N LEU A 84 -0.27 1.66 9.09
CA LEU A 84 0.43 0.61 9.81
C LEU A 84 -0.07 -0.78 9.38
N SER A 85 -1.38 -0.99 9.21
CA SER A 85 -1.91 -2.26 8.68
C SER A 85 -1.42 -2.56 7.27
N THR A 86 -1.33 -1.54 6.41
CA THR A 86 -0.79 -1.68 5.05
C THR A 86 0.70 -2.03 5.08
N TYR A 87 1.47 -1.39 5.96
CA TYR A 87 2.88 -1.71 6.16
C TYR A 87 3.07 -3.16 6.63
N LEU A 88 2.30 -3.61 7.62
CA LEU A 88 2.36 -4.98 8.12
C LEU A 88 1.98 -5.99 7.05
N PHE A 89 0.97 -5.70 6.22
CA PHE A 89 0.64 -6.54 5.07
C PHE A 89 1.84 -6.76 4.12
N PHE A 90 2.62 -5.72 3.83
CA PHE A 90 3.83 -5.86 3.02
C PHE A 90 4.92 -6.67 3.72
N VAL A 91 5.12 -6.46 5.02
CA VAL A 91 6.05 -7.26 5.83
C VAL A 91 5.66 -8.74 5.76
N GLU A 92 4.40 -9.07 6.04
CA GLU A 92 3.86 -10.44 5.99
C GLU A 92 3.96 -11.07 4.61
N THR A 93 3.67 -10.32 3.56
CA THR A 93 3.79 -10.81 2.18
C THR A 93 5.24 -11.16 1.86
N ILE A 94 6.19 -10.29 2.18
CA ILE A 94 7.61 -10.51 1.89
C ILE A 94 8.16 -11.67 2.71
N THR A 95 7.90 -11.70 4.01
CA THR A 95 8.40 -12.76 4.91
C THR A 95 7.76 -14.10 4.56
N GLY A 96 6.46 -14.11 4.23
CA GLY A 96 5.74 -15.32 3.81
C GLY A 96 6.30 -15.91 2.51
N LEU A 97 6.55 -15.08 1.49
CA LEU A 97 7.16 -15.52 0.23
C LEU A 97 8.55 -16.15 0.44
N ILE A 98 9.34 -15.61 1.37
CA ILE A 98 10.67 -16.17 1.70
C ILE A 98 10.51 -17.53 2.41
N LEU A 99 9.58 -17.65 3.35
CA LEU A 99 9.32 -18.90 4.08
C LEU A 99 8.80 -20.01 3.17
N MET A 100 7.99 -19.67 2.16
CA MET A 100 7.47 -20.63 1.17
C MET A 100 8.57 -21.37 0.39
N ILE A 101 9.78 -20.79 0.25
CA ILE A 101 10.89 -21.45 -0.44
C ILE A 101 11.36 -22.71 0.31
N TRP A 102 11.20 -22.72 1.64
CA TRP A 102 11.71 -23.76 2.54
C TRP A 102 10.62 -24.64 3.14
N TYR A 103 9.36 -24.42 2.80
CA TYR A 103 8.22 -25.11 3.38
C TYR A 103 7.43 -25.89 2.32
N ALA A 104 7.25 -27.20 2.53
CA ALA A 104 6.37 -28.03 1.72
C ALA A 104 5.03 -28.29 2.45
N PRO A 105 3.88 -27.99 1.84
CA PRO A 105 2.56 -28.19 2.45
C PRO A 105 2.09 -29.65 2.32
N THR A 106 2.84 -30.61 2.87
CA THR A 106 2.41 -32.01 2.98
C THR A 106 2.47 -32.50 4.43
N PRO A 107 1.53 -33.33 4.90
CA PRO A 107 1.48 -33.78 6.29
C PRO A 107 2.78 -34.45 6.78
N GLU A 108 3.50 -35.11 5.88
CA GLU A 108 4.73 -35.84 6.19
C GLU A 108 5.95 -34.90 6.36
N ARG A 109 5.90 -33.71 5.75
CA ARG A 109 7.04 -32.78 5.69
C ARG A 109 6.81 -31.48 6.45
N ALA A 110 5.58 -30.99 6.55
CA ALA A 110 5.26 -29.67 7.09
C ALA A 110 5.94 -29.39 8.45
N TYR A 111 5.79 -30.31 9.41
CA TYR A 111 6.41 -30.19 10.73
C TYR A 111 7.95 -30.30 10.66
N VAL A 112 8.49 -31.22 9.87
CA VAL A 112 9.94 -31.43 9.72
C VAL A 112 10.61 -30.21 9.09
N ASP A 113 10.00 -29.65 8.05
CA ASP A 113 10.48 -28.43 7.39
C ASP A 113 10.37 -27.22 8.33
N MET A 114 9.38 -27.21 9.24
CA MET A 114 9.32 -26.21 10.30
C MET A 114 10.57 -26.28 11.20
N ILE A 115 10.90 -27.47 11.71
CA ILE A 115 12.09 -27.66 12.56
C ILE A 115 13.38 -27.28 11.80
N ARG A 116 13.48 -27.62 10.51
CA ARG A 116 14.63 -27.24 9.67
C ARG A 116 14.76 -25.73 9.48
N LEU A 117 13.66 -25.01 9.32
CA LEU A 117 13.64 -23.55 9.27
C LEU A 117 14.16 -22.93 10.56
N LEU A 118 13.89 -23.56 11.71
CA LEU A 118 14.40 -23.10 13.00
C LEU A 118 15.89 -23.40 13.22
N SER A 119 16.41 -24.52 12.70
CA SER A 119 17.77 -24.99 13.03
C SER A 119 18.81 -24.82 11.91
N ASN A 120 18.43 -25.03 10.65
CA ASN A 120 19.37 -25.27 9.55
C ASN A 120 19.33 -24.18 8.47
N VAL A 121 18.27 -23.38 8.41
CA VAL A 121 18.14 -22.27 7.44
C VAL A 121 18.73 -21.00 8.04
N PRO A 122 19.73 -20.36 7.40
CA PRO A 122 20.25 -19.08 7.86
C PRO A 122 19.14 -18.02 7.95
N PHE A 123 19.01 -17.36 9.10
CA PHE A 123 17.91 -16.43 9.41
C PHE A 123 16.49 -17.01 9.32
N GLY A 124 16.32 -18.33 9.22
CA GLY A 124 15.01 -18.97 9.08
C GLY A 124 14.13 -18.75 10.31
N GLN A 125 14.67 -18.96 11.52
CA GLN A 125 13.97 -18.65 12.77
C GLN A 125 13.56 -17.18 12.84
N PHE A 126 14.47 -16.27 12.51
CA PHE A 126 14.20 -14.83 12.55
C PHE A 126 13.08 -14.42 11.59
N MET A 127 13.08 -14.92 10.34
CA MET A 127 11.99 -14.65 9.40
C MET A 127 10.66 -15.22 9.85
N ARG A 128 10.67 -16.45 10.38
CA ARG A 128 9.47 -17.10 10.90
C ARG A 128 8.89 -16.34 12.10
N ASP A 129 9.74 -15.87 13.00
CA ASP A 129 9.30 -15.12 14.17
C ASP A 129 8.77 -13.73 13.79
N ILE A 130 9.38 -13.05 12.81
CA ILE A 130 8.82 -11.81 12.23
C ILE A 130 7.45 -12.07 11.61
N HIS A 131 7.30 -13.11 10.79
CA HIS A 131 6.03 -13.44 10.13
C HIS A 131 4.94 -13.76 11.18
N ARG A 132 5.28 -14.57 12.20
CA ARG A 132 4.31 -14.90 13.26
C ARG A 132 3.89 -13.66 14.06
N LEU A 133 4.85 -12.88 14.54
CA LEU A 133 4.56 -11.69 15.35
C LEU A 133 3.91 -10.57 14.53
N GLY A 134 4.30 -10.44 13.26
CA GLY A 134 3.72 -9.46 12.35
C GLY A 134 2.28 -9.81 11.98
N ALA A 135 1.94 -11.09 11.80
CA ALA A 135 0.56 -11.54 11.62
C ALA A 135 -0.31 -11.26 12.86
N GLU A 136 0.17 -11.58 14.06
CA GLU A 136 -0.53 -11.28 15.33
C GLU A 136 -0.75 -9.76 15.50
N LEU A 137 0.27 -8.96 15.20
CA LEU A 137 0.20 -7.50 15.26
C LEU A 137 -0.74 -6.94 14.18
N MET A 138 -0.77 -7.53 12.98
CA MET A 138 -1.64 -7.10 11.89
C MET A 138 -3.12 -7.28 12.27
N VAL A 139 -3.48 -8.42 12.86
CA VAL A 139 -4.84 -8.66 13.35
C VAL A 139 -5.24 -7.62 14.40
N LEU A 140 -4.35 -7.33 15.36
CA LEU A 140 -4.58 -6.32 16.39
C LEU A 140 -4.76 -4.92 15.78
N VAL A 141 -3.86 -4.51 14.89
CA VAL A 141 -3.87 -3.18 14.27
C VAL A 141 -5.09 -2.99 13.36
N VAL A 142 -5.45 -3.98 12.54
CA VAL A 142 -6.65 -3.93 11.70
C VAL A 142 -7.91 -3.86 12.57
N THR A 143 -7.99 -4.65 13.64
CA THR A 143 -9.12 -4.60 14.57
C THR A 143 -9.23 -3.23 15.24
N ALA A 144 -8.12 -2.68 15.75
CA ALA A 144 -8.07 -1.33 16.31
C ALA A 144 -8.45 -0.27 15.28
N HIS A 145 -8.03 -0.41 14.02
CA HIS A 145 -8.39 0.48 12.93
C HIS A 145 -9.92 0.47 12.67
N MET A 146 -10.53 -0.72 12.67
CA MET A 146 -11.97 -0.89 12.49
C MET A 146 -12.76 -0.28 13.64
N VAL A 147 -12.37 -0.58 14.90
CA VAL A 147 -12.98 0.00 16.11
C VAL A 147 -12.91 1.51 16.07
N ARG A 148 -11.73 2.08 15.80
CA ARG A 148 -11.56 3.54 15.71
C ARG A 148 -12.44 4.13 14.62
N THR A 149 -12.50 3.52 13.43
CA THR A 149 -13.32 4.00 12.31
C THR A 149 -14.82 4.01 12.64
N TYR A 150 -15.26 3.03 13.43
CA TYR A 150 -16.62 2.96 13.96
C TYR A 150 -16.87 4.06 15.00
N LEU A 151 -16.01 4.17 16.02
CA LEU A 151 -16.15 5.16 17.11
C LEU A 151 -16.09 6.60 16.61
N THR A 152 -15.28 6.90 15.59
CA THR A 152 -15.21 8.23 14.97
C THR A 152 -16.28 8.49 13.91
N GLY A 153 -17.21 7.55 13.69
CA GLY A 153 -18.28 7.67 12.70
C GLY A 153 -17.79 7.83 11.26
N SER A 154 -16.55 7.42 10.97
CA SER A 154 -15.89 7.69 9.68
C SER A 154 -16.48 6.86 8.53
N TYR A 155 -17.20 5.77 8.86
CA TYR A 155 -17.92 4.89 7.95
C TYR A 155 -19.21 5.49 7.36
N LYS A 156 -19.72 6.58 7.94
CA LYS A 156 -20.96 7.23 7.47
C LYS A 156 -20.79 7.78 6.03
N ALA A 157 -21.92 8.11 5.39
CA ALA A 157 -21.94 8.70 4.05
C ALA A 157 -20.97 9.90 3.95
N PRO A 158 -20.20 10.05 2.85
CA PRO A 158 -20.24 9.28 1.60
C PRO A 158 -19.30 8.05 1.56
N ARG A 159 -18.73 7.60 2.70
CA ARG A 159 -17.67 6.57 2.74
C ARG A 159 -18.16 5.15 3.03
N GLN A 160 -19.43 4.87 2.75
CA GLN A 160 -20.06 3.57 3.04
C GLN A 160 -19.39 2.42 2.26
N PHE A 161 -19.02 2.66 1.00
CA PHE A 161 -18.31 1.67 0.18
C PHE A 161 -16.94 1.31 0.78
N THR A 162 -16.16 2.31 1.20
CA THR A 162 -14.87 2.09 1.86
C THR A 162 -15.01 1.30 3.16
N TRP A 163 -16.07 1.54 3.92
CA TRP A 163 -16.37 0.75 5.10
C TRP A 163 -16.66 -0.71 4.77
N PHE A 164 -17.51 -0.96 3.77
CA PHE A 164 -17.81 -2.32 3.32
C PHE A 164 -16.55 -3.07 2.87
N THR A 165 -15.69 -2.41 2.07
CA THR A 165 -14.39 -3.00 1.70
C THR A 165 -13.50 -3.26 2.92
N GLY A 166 -13.54 -2.40 3.93
CA GLY A 166 -12.80 -2.59 5.18
C GLY A 166 -13.28 -3.81 5.98
N VAL A 167 -14.58 -4.07 6.01
CA VAL A 167 -15.16 -5.27 6.63
C VAL A 167 -14.71 -6.54 5.91
N ILE A 168 -14.73 -6.55 4.56
CA ILE A 168 -14.21 -7.68 3.78
C ILE A 168 -12.73 -7.93 4.10
N LEU A 169 -11.91 -6.86 4.12
CA LEU A 169 -10.49 -6.97 4.43
C LEU A 169 -10.23 -7.49 5.85
N LEU A 170 -11.07 -7.12 6.84
CA LEU A 170 -11.00 -7.69 8.18
C LEU A 170 -11.23 -9.21 8.15
N VAL A 171 -12.28 -9.67 7.48
CA VAL A 171 -12.60 -11.10 7.37
C VAL A 171 -11.46 -11.86 6.67
N VAL A 172 -10.93 -11.31 5.57
CA VAL A 172 -9.78 -11.91 4.85
C VAL A 172 -8.54 -11.96 5.75
N THR A 173 -8.27 -10.93 6.54
CA THR A 173 -7.13 -10.91 7.48
C THR A 173 -7.27 -11.99 8.55
N LEU A 174 -8.46 -12.14 9.14
CA LEU A 174 -8.74 -13.18 10.13
C LEU A 174 -8.62 -14.59 9.52
N PHE A 175 -9.15 -14.77 8.30
CA PHE A 175 -9.03 -16.03 7.57
C PHE A 175 -7.57 -16.40 7.30
N LEU A 176 -6.77 -15.44 6.78
CA LEU A 176 -5.34 -15.67 6.52
C LEU A 176 -4.58 -16.00 7.81
N SER A 177 -4.83 -15.27 8.89
CA SER A 177 -4.22 -15.53 10.21
C SER A 177 -4.56 -16.93 10.72
N PHE A 178 -5.83 -17.35 10.64
CA PHE A 178 -6.25 -18.69 11.02
C PHE A 178 -5.62 -19.76 10.11
N SER A 179 -5.69 -19.62 8.79
CA SER A 179 -5.10 -20.60 7.86
C SER A 179 -3.58 -20.73 8.01
N GLY A 180 -2.88 -19.63 8.29
CA GLY A 180 -1.43 -19.61 8.52
C GLY A 180 -1.04 -20.29 9.82
N TYR A 181 -1.86 -20.16 10.87
CA TYR A 181 -1.67 -20.86 12.15
C TYR A 181 -1.66 -22.39 11.99
N LEU A 182 -2.33 -22.92 10.98
CA LEU A 182 -2.43 -24.37 10.74
C LEU A 182 -1.22 -24.97 10.01
N LEU A 183 -0.40 -24.14 9.36
CA LEU A 183 0.69 -24.60 8.48
C LEU A 183 1.81 -25.36 9.21
N PRO A 184 2.23 -25.04 10.45
CA PRO A 184 3.27 -25.81 11.14
C PRO A 184 2.93 -27.28 11.37
N TRP A 185 1.64 -27.64 11.32
CA TRP A 185 1.13 -29.00 11.51
C TRP A 185 1.57 -29.65 12.83
N ASP A 186 1.60 -28.85 13.90
CA ASP A 186 1.83 -29.31 15.27
C ASP A 186 0.53 -29.83 15.91
N GLN A 187 0.63 -30.34 17.14
CA GLN A 187 -0.54 -30.88 17.85
C GLN A 187 -1.66 -29.85 18.00
N LEU A 188 -1.31 -28.58 18.25
CA LEU A 188 -2.29 -27.52 18.42
C LEU A 188 -3.02 -27.21 17.10
N ALA A 189 -2.28 -27.10 15.99
CA ALA A 189 -2.85 -26.93 14.66
C ALA A 189 -3.78 -28.10 14.30
N PHE A 190 -3.36 -29.35 14.54
CA PHE A 190 -4.16 -30.54 14.24
C PHE A 190 -5.50 -30.55 15.00
N TRP A 191 -5.47 -30.26 16.31
CA TRP A 191 -6.69 -30.18 17.11
C TRP A 191 -7.57 -28.99 16.74
N ALA A 192 -6.97 -27.85 16.39
CA ALA A 192 -7.71 -26.68 15.91
C ALA A 192 -8.49 -26.99 14.62
N VAL A 193 -7.91 -27.72 13.67
CA VAL A 193 -8.65 -28.19 12.47
C VAL A 193 -9.78 -29.12 12.87
N THR A 194 -9.51 -30.12 13.70
CA THR A 194 -10.50 -31.14 14.11
C THR A 194 -11.72 -30.50 14.77
N ILE A 195 -11.51 -29.54 15.66
CA ILE A 195 -12.58 -28.78 16.30
C ILE A 195 -13.29 -27.91 15.25
N GLY A 196 -12.54 -27.18 14.42
CA GLY A 196 -13.10 -26.31 13.39
C GLY A 196 -14.00 -27.05 12.40
N THR A 197 -13.60 -28.24 11.93
CA THR A 197 -14.41 -29.07 11.03
C THR A 197 -15.66 -29.58 11.73
N SER A 198 -15.56 -29.98 13.00
CA SER A 198 -16.74 -30.42 13.77
C SER A 198 -17.79 -29.31 13.97
N MET A 199 -17.35 -28.06 14.11
CA MET A 199 -18.25 -26.91 14.22
C MET A 199 -18.90 -26.54 12.88
N ALA A 200 -18.23 -26.82 11.76
CA ALA A 200 -18.76 -26.57 10.43
C ALA A 200 -19.79 -27.62 9.98
N GLU A 201 -19.73 -28.82 10.55
CA GLU A 201 -20.70 -29.89 10.32
C GLU A 201 -21.99 -29.75 11.18
N ALA A 202 -21.97 -28.88 12.19
CA ALA A 202 -23.08 -28.60 13.10
C ALA A 202 -24.09 -27.59 12.51
#